data_AF-A0A9E2Q1N2-F1
#
_entry.id   AF-A0A9E2Q1N2-F1
#
_cell.length_a   1.000
_cell.length_b   1.000
_cell.length_c   1.000
_cell.angle_alpha   90.00
_cell.angle_beta   90.00
_cell.angle_gamma   90.00
#
_symmetry.space_group_name_H-M   'P 1'
#
loop_
_entity.id
_entity.type
_entity.pdbx_description
1 polymer ?
#
loop_
_entity_poly.entity_id
_entity_poly.type
_entity_poly.pdbx_seq_one_letter_code
_entity_poly.pdbx_strand_id
1 'polypeptide(L)' 'RVDTEGVSPTSHAIFLTNVFREDRIKEHLDRSKALANAPEKEDGNFVVPKVIG' A
#
# COMPACT_ATOMS: atom_id res chain seq x y z
N ARG A 1 -15.20 -16.50 28.83
CA ARG A 1 -15.05 -16.86 27.40
C ARG A 1 -16.38 -16.57 26.72
N VAL A 2 -16.39 -15.92 25.57
CA VAL A 2 -17.63 -15.57 24.85
C VAL A 2 -17.79 -16.53 23.68
N ASP A 3 -19.01 -16.99 23.45
CA ASP A 3 -19.38 -17.80 22.31
C ASP A 3 -19.69 -16.92 21.10
N THR A 4 -19.14 -17.27 19.95
CA THR A 4 -19.30 -16.55 18.68
C THR A 4 -19.74 -17.51 17.57
N GLU A 5 -20.26 -18.69 17.92
CA GLU A 5 -20.84 -19.63 16.96
C GLU A 5 -21.97 -18.95 16.17
N GLY A 6 -21.91 -19.05 14.85
CA GLY A 6 -22.88 -18.41 13.93
C GLY A 6 -22.71 -16.89 13.73
N VAL A 7 -21.80 -16.21 14.42
CA VAL A 7 -21.53 -14.79 14.22
C VAL A 7 -20.56 -14.61 13.04
N SER A 8 -21.02 -13.92 11.99
CA SER A 8 -20.14 -13.56 10.88
C SER A 8 -19.08 -12.54 11.32
N PRO A 9 -17.81 -12.68 10.88
CA PRO A 9 -16.76 -11.77 11.27
C PRO A 9 -17.02 -10.36 10.74
N THR A 10 -16.84 -9.36 11.59
CA THR A 10 -16.90 -7.95 11.18
C THR A 10 -15.53 -7.53 10.66
N SER A 11 -15.41 -7.31 9.34
CA SER A 11 -14.12 -6.93 8.72
C SER A 11 -13.78 -5.44 8.91
N HIS A 12 -14.79 -4.58 8.91
CA HIS A 12 -14.65 -3.13 9.06
C HIS A 12 -15.69 -2.63 10.06
N ALA A 13 -15.32 -1.66 10.90
CA ALA A 13 -16.22 -1.10 11.93
C ALA A 13 -17.34 -0.21 11.35
N ILE A 14 -17.27 0.11 10.06
CA ILE A 14 -18.26 0.92 9.33
C ILE A 14 -18.73 0.17 8.10
N PHE A 15 -19.97 0.45 7.69
CA PHE A 15 -20.50 -0.08 6.44
C PHE A 15 -19.83 0.64 5.26
N LEU A 16 -19.09 -0.13 4.48
CA LEU A 16 -18.41 0.35 3.28
C LEU A 16 -19.19 -0.12 2.06
N THR A 17 -19.42 0.79 1.11
CA THR A 17 -19.82 0.47 -0.26
C THR A 17 -18.58 0.54 -1.16
N ASN A 18 -18.69 0.10 -2.42
CA ASN A 18 -17.57 0.20 -3.35
C ASN A 18 -17.17 1.67 -3.56
N VAL A 19 -15.94 2.03 -3.18
CA VAL A 19 -15.40 3.39 -3.34
C VAL A 19 -14.42 3.40 -4.52
N PHE A 20 -14.88 3.91 -5.67
CA PHE A 20 -14.05 4.05 -6.86
C PHE A 20 -13.32 5.39 -6.88
N ARG A 21 -12.12 5.39 -7.46
CA ARG A 21 -11.36 6.61 -7.77
C ARG A 21 -11.62 7.01 -9.22
N GLU A 22 -11.82 8.30 -9.47
CA GLU A 22 -11.87 8.84 -10.84
C GLU A 22 -10.55 8.62 -11.58
N ASP A 23 -10.61 8.29 -12.87
CA ASP A 23 -9.44 8.11 -13.71
C ASP A 23 -8.88 9.45 -14.21
N ARG A 24 -8.18 10.16 -13.33
CA ARG A 24 -7.56 11.46 -13.61
C ARG A 24 -6.12 11.48 -13.13
N ILE A 25 -5.24 12.11 -13.91
CA ILE A 25 -3.83 12.32 -13.57
C ILE A 25 -3.75 13.24 -12.33
N LYS A 26 -2.79 12.96 -11.45
CA LYS A 26 -2.45 13.79 -10.29
C LYS A 26 -0.94 14.01 -10.26
N GLU A 27 -0.51 15.01 -9.51
CA GLU A 27 0.90 15.24 -9.26
C GLU A 27 1.56 14.02 -8.61
N HIS A 28 2.77 13.70 -9.08
CA HIS A 28 3.58 12.62 -8.54
C HIS A 28 4.51 13.13 -7.45
N LEU A 29 4.91 12.23 -6.54
CA LEU A 29 5.95 12.54 -5.57
C LEU A 29 7.27 12.79 -6.31
N ASP A 30 7.98 13.85 -5.92
CA ASP A 30 9.32 14.12 -6.46
C ASP A 30 10.26 12.91 -6.21
N ARG A 31 11.08 12.58 -7.21
CA ARG A 31 11.96 11.41 -7.18
C ARG A 31 12.92 11.43 -5.98
N SER A 32 13.44 12.61 -5.60
CA SER A 32 14.34 12.73 -4.45
C SER A 32 13.62 12.43 -3.13
N LYS A 33 12.35 12.86 -3.01
CA LYS A 33 11.50 12.56 -1.85
C LYS A 33 11.12 11.09 -1.78
N ALA A 34 10.79 10.48 -2.92
CA ALA A 34 10.48 9.06 -2.99
C ALA A 34 11.65 8.17 -2.51
N LEU A 35 12.89 8.59 -2.79
CA LEU A 35 14.12 7.88 -2.41
C LEU A 35 14.72 8.34 -1.08
N ALA A 36 14.05 9.23 -0.34
CA ALA A 36 14.60 9.82 0.88
C ALA A 36 14.93 8.76 1.94
N ASN A 37 14.12 7.69 1.99
CA ASN A 37 14.24 6.60 2.97
C ASN A 37 14.77 5.29 2.37
N ALA A 38 15.28 5.31 1.13
CA ALA A 38 15.86 4.12 0.52
C ALA A 38 17.11 3.69 1.32
N PRO A 39 17.23 2.42 1.76
CA PRO A 39 18.43 1.93 2.43
C PRO A 39 19.69 2.10 1.57
N GLU A 40 19.54 1.88 0.27
CA GLU A 40 20.55 2.14 -0.76
C GLU A 40 19.86 2.64 -2.03
N LYS A 41 20.46 3.64 -2.68
CA LYS A 41 19.95 4.25 -3.91
C LYS A 41 21.07 4.61 -4.86
N GLU A 42 20.84 4.39 -6.15
CA GLU A 42 21.82 4.67 -7.21
C GLU A 42 21.07 5.14 -8.46
N ASP A 43 21.55 6.22 -9.09
CA ASP A 43 20.97 6.82 -10.30
C ASP A 43 19.45 7.04 -10.25
N GLY A 44 18.97 7.32 -9.04
CA GLY A 44 17.56 7.53 -8.72
C GLY A 44 16.70 6.25 -8.70
N ASN A 45 17.32 5.09 -8.48
CA ASN A 45 16.65 3.81 -8.30
C ASN A 45 16.87 3.31 -6.86
N PHE A 46 16.01 2.39 -6.42
CA PHE A 46 16.28 1.57 -5.24
C PHE A 46 17.24 0.46 -5.62
N VAL A 47 18.29 0.25 -4.84
CA VAL A 47 19.22 -0.86 -5.06
C VAL A 47 18.71 -2.08 -4.27
N VAL A 48 18.67 -3.24 -4.94
CA VAL A 48 18.22 -4.52 -4.35
C VAL A 48 19.12 -5.66 -4.82
N PRO A 49 19.22 -6.77 -4.05
CA PRO A 49 19.87 -7.97 -4.53
C PRO A 49 19.22 -8.46 -5.83
N LYS A 50 20.05 -8.92 -6.78
CA LYS A 50 19.57 -9.47 -8.05
C LYS A 50 18.69 -10.70 -7.79
N VAL A 51 17.46 -10.70 -8.32
CA VAL A 51 16.59 -11.88 -8.31
C VAL A 51 17.17 -12.90 -9.31
N ILE A 52 17.55 -14.06 -8.80
CA ILE A 52 17.99 -15.21 -9.61
C ILE A 52 16.92 -16.29 -9.43
N GLY A 53 16.34 -16.76 -10.53
CA GLY A 53 15.40 -17.86 -10.60
C GLY A 53 15.96 -19.02 -11.39
#